data_AF-A0AAD6HYP6-F1
#
_entry.id   AF-A0AAD6HYP6-F1
#
_cell.length_a   1.000
_cell.length_b   1.000
_cell.length_c   1.000
_cell.angle_alpha   90.00
_cell.angle_beta   90.00
_cell.angle_gamma   90.00
#
_symmetry.space_group_name_H-M   'P 1'
#
loop_
_entity.id
_entity.type
_entity.pdbx_description
1 polymer ?
#
loop_
_entity_poly.entity_id
_entity_poly.type
_entity_poly.pdbx_seq_one_letter_code
_entity_poly.pdbx_strand_id
1 'polypeptide(L)'
;MFHRELPFYEHLTPYISNSSHIGRKNIRKFHESFTVTGPDGTHIVLVLEPGHIGLYDFQRGMPNQRLPEEMVKAILVEVLQALDFLHTECEAIHADLHPGNLLACADEDENDIFQVMDDHEKESPSTRKQVSEIRTIYASRALIPKEGPLKLSDFGESRIGPGPYEYKALPMVYRAPEIMIEVPWSYPVDIWCVGMTAIDLLGFDGMFNANENAGDLYEATHLAEIISVLYPPPAEFLALNPDIAASFWDETGKWKGIVPIPEKSQMGLPLGFVKFLRRTLTWMPGERATAKELLEDPWLKG
;
A
#
# COMPACT_ATOMS: atom_id res chain seq x y z
N MET A 1 -7.74 -5.89 -21.58
CA MET A 1 -7.63 -5.26 -20.25
C MET A 1 -8.71 -5.87 -19.39
N PHE A 2 -8.34 -6.63 -18.37
CA PHE A 2 -9.32 -7.26 -17.49
C PHE A 2 -9.62 -6.27 -16.35
N HIS A 3 -10.85 -5.81 -16.23
CA HIS A 3 -11.24 -4.88 -15.17
C HIS A 3 -11.36 -5.66 -13.87
N ARG A 4 -10.42 -5.48 -12.95
CA ARG A 4 -10.39 -6.22 -11.67
C ARG A 4 -11.14 -5.51 -10.54
N GLU A 5 -11.16 -4.19 -10.57
CA GLU A 5 -11.66 -3.37 -9.46
C GLU A 5 -13.17 -3.53 -9.24
N LEU A 6 -13.99 -3.45 -10.30
CA LEU A 6 -15.45 -3.60 -10.19
C LEU A 6 -15.85 -5.01 -9.68
N PRO A 7 -15.36 -6.12 -10.26
CA PRO A 7 -15.59 -7.44 -9.68
C PRO A 7 -15.16 -7.57 -8.22
N PHE A 8 -14.09 -6.88 -7.83
CA PHE A 8 -13.63 -6.86 -6.45
C PHE A 8 -14.62 -6.12 -5.53
N TYR A 9 -15.10 -4.95 -5.91
CA TYR A 9 -16.14 -4.24 -5.16
C TYR A 9 -17.46 -5.02 -5.08
N GLU A 10 -17.86 -5.68 -6.16
CA GLU A 10 -19.02 -6.58 -6.19
C GLU A 10 -18.84 -7.74 -5.19
N HIS A 11 -17.63 -8.30 -5.11
CA HIS A 11 -17.26 -9.33 -4.13
C HIS A 11 -17.33 -8.83 -2.69
N LEU A 12 -16.85 -7.61 -2.41
CA LEU A 12 -16.88 -7.03 -1.06
C LEU A 12 -18.29 -6.64 -0.58
N THR A 13 -19.19 -6.28 -1.49
CA THR A 13 -20.53 -5.75 -1.19
C THR A 13 -21.32 -6.55 -0.13
N PRO A 14 -21.46 -7.89 -0.23
CA PRO A 14 -22.18 -8.66 0.79
C PRO A 14 -21.51 -8.60 2.16
N TYR A 15 -20.18 -8.53 2.24
CA TYR A 15 -19.43 -8.45 3.50
C TYR A 15 -19.56 -7.06 4.13
N ILE A 16 -19.42 -5.99 3.34
CA ILE A 16 -19.56 -4.60 3.80
C ILE A 16 -20.95 -4.36 4.44
N SER A 17 -21.99 -4.97 3.87
CA SER A 17 -23.37 -4.79 4.31
C SER A 17 -23.76 -5.61 5.54
N ASN A 18 -23.18 -6.81 5.71
CA ASN A 18 -23.65 -7.79 6.70
C ASN A 18 -22.65 -8.06 7.83
N SER A 19 -21.38 -7.70 7.67
CA SER A 19 -20.35 -7.94 8.67
C SER A 19 -20.45 -6.98 9.86
N SER A 20 -20.13 -7.48 11.06
CA SER A 20 -19.91 -6.67 12.26
C SER A 20 -18.44 -6.30 12.48
N HIS A 21 -17.54 -6.75 11.60
CA HIS A 21 -16.11 -6.48 11.69
C HIS A 21 -15.83 -4.98 11.58
N ILE A 22 -15.04 -4.44 12.52
CA ILE A 22 -14.79 -2.98 12.60
C ILE A 22 -14.08 -2.44 11.35
N GLY A 23 -13.13 -3.23 10.83
CA GLY A 23 -12.36 -2.90 9.63
C GLY A 23 -13.16 -2.65 8.36
N ARG A 24 -14.43 -3.09 8.29
CA ARG A 24 -15.29 -2.78 7.14
C ARG A 24 -15.49 -1.26 6.95
N LYS A 25 -15.37 -0.47 8.03
CA LYS A 25 -15.49 1.00 8.00
C LYS A 25 -14.30 1.67 7.31
N ASN A 26 -13.15 0.98 7.30
CA ASN A 26 -11.90 1.43 6.71
C ASN A 26 -11.76 1.05 5.23
N ILE A 27 -12.75 0.39 4.64
CA ILE A 27 -12.81 0.15 3.20
C ILE A 27 -13.56 1.31 2.55
N ARG A 28 -12.96 1.94 1.52
CA ARG A 28 -13.63 2.98 0.75
C ARG A 28 -14.92 2.43 0.15
N LYS A 29 -16.05 3.04 0.48
CA LYS A 29 -17.35 2.53 0.08
C LYS A 29 -17.59 2.69 -1.42
N PHE A 30 -18.08 1.61 -2.03
CA PHE A 30 -18.60 1.60 -3.40
C PHE A 30 -20.11 1.82 -3.38
N HIS A 31 -20.59 2.74 -4.21
CA HIS A 31 -22.02 3.06 -4.31
C HIS A 31 -22.65 2.34 -5.49
N GLU A 32 -22.12 2.55 -6.69
CA GLU A 32 -22.64 1.99 -7.93
C GLU A 32 -21.62 2.09 -9.06
N SER A 33 -21.91 1.43 -10.18
CA SER A 33 -21.18 1.61 -11.42
C SER A 33 -22.15 1.79 -12.59
N PHE A 34 -21.71 2.53 -13.60
CA PHE A 34 -22.45 2.72 -14.84
C PHE A 34 -21.48 2.88 -16.02
N THR A 35 -22.01 2.97 -17.24
CA THR A 35 -21.20 3.19 -18.44
C THR A 35 -21.53 4.52 -19.11
N VAL A 36 -20.49 5.20 -19.59
CA VAL A 36 -20.61 6.43 -20.37
C VAL A 36 -19.97 6.19 -21.74
N THR A 37 -20.67 6.56 -22.81
CA THR A 37 -20.13 6.51 -24.17
C THR A 37 -19.67 7.89 -24.60
N GLY A 38 -18.39 8.02 -24.92
CA GLY A 38 -17.75 9.23 -25.42
C GLY A 38 -17.11 9.04 -26.80
N PRO A 39 -16.40 10.06 -27.30
CA PRO A 39 -15.72 10.01 -28.61
C PRO A 39 -14.71 8.87 -28.76
N ASP A 40 -14.10 8.45 -27.64
CA ASP A 40 -13.03 7.45 -27.59
C ASP A 40 -13.52 6.05 -27.20
N GLY A 41 -14.83 5.86 -27.05
CA GLY A 41 -15.46 4.57 -26.74
C GLY A 41 -16.34 4.58 -25.49
N THR A 42 -16.57 3.39 -24.94
CA THR A 42 -17.38 3.19 -23.74
C THR A 42 -16.48 3.04 -22.51
N HIS A 43 -16.76 3.83 -21.49
CA HIS A 43 -16.00 3.89 -20.24
C HIS A 43 -16.87 3.39 -19.09
N ILE A 44 -16.34 2.48 -18.29
CA ILE A 44 -16.94 2.11 -16.99
C ILE A 44 -16.64 3.24 -16.01
N VAL A 45 -17.64 3.67 -15.27
CA VAL A 45 -17.55 4.69 -14.23
C VAL A 45 -17.91 4.05 -12.91
N LEU A 46 -17.03 4.21 -11.90
CA LEU A 46 -17.26 3.77 -10.54
C LEU A 46 -17.62 4.99 -9.68
N VAL A 47 -18.71 4.88 -8.91
CA VAL A 47 -19.13 5.90 -7.94
C VAL A 47 -18.69 5.41 -6.57
N LEU A 48 -17.75 6.13 -5.97
CA LEU A 48 -17.12 5.81 -4.69
C LEU A 48 -17.38 6.93 -3.68
N GLU A 49 -17.36 6.57 -2.40
CA GLU A 49 -17.32 7.53 -1.30
C GLU A 49 -16.17 8.53 -1.55
N PRO A 50 -16.42 9.84 -1.40
CA PRO A 50 -15.39 10.83 -1.64
C PRO A 50 -14.30 10.70 -0.58
N GLY A 51 -13.04 10.60 -1.03
CA GLY A 51 -11.87 10.76 -0.16
C GLY A 51 -11.35 12.19 -0.23
N HIS A 52 -10.58 12.62 0.76
CA HIS A 52 -9.94 13.93 0.72
C HIS A 52 -8.57 13.86 0.05
N ILE A 53 -7.53 13.64 0.84
CA ILE A 53 -6.13 13.60 0.39
C ILE A 53 -5.55 12.21 0.67
N GLY A 54 -4.74 11.69 -0.26
CA GLY A 54 -3.93 10.51 0.01
C GLY A 54 -2.84 10.82 1.03
N LEU A 55 -2.50 9.86 1.89
CA LEU A 55 -1.46 10.07 2.91
C LEU A 55 -0.10 10.41 2.30
N TYR A 56 0.20 9.92 1.08
CA TYR A 56 1.38 10.32 0.32
C TYR A 56 1.47 11.83 0.12
N ASP A 57 0.41 12.46 -0.40
CA ASP A 57 0.38 13.90 -0.64
C ASP A 57 0.32 14.70 0.67
N PHE A 58 -0.42 14.19 1.67
CA PHE A 58 -0.49 14.80 2.98
C PHE A 58 0.89 14.86 3.66
N GLN A 59 1.63 13.76 3.64
CA GLN A 59 2.97 13.67 4.21
C GLN A 59 3.95 14.65 3.56
N ARG A 60 3.86 14.87 2.25
CA ARG A 60 4.73 15.85 1.54
C ARG A 60 4.50 17.29 1.97
N GLY A 61 3.33 17.60 2.54
CA GLY A 61 3.03 18.88 3.16
C GLY A 61 3.58 19.05 4.58
N MET A 62 4.07 17.98 5.22
CA MET A 62 4.51 17.98 6.61
C MET A 62 6.00 18.35 6.77
N PRO A 63 6.42 18.90 7.92
CA PRO A 63 7.83 19.20 8.18
C PRO A 63 8.72 17.97 8.03
N ASN A 64 9.78 18.09 7.21
CA ASN A 64 10.68 16.98 6.86
C ASN A 64 9.98 15.78 6.21
N GLN A 65 8.80 15.97 5.62
CA GLN A 65 8.04 14.93 4.94
C GLN A 65 7.80 13.69 5.81
N ARG A 66 7.47 13.88 7.09
CA ARG A 66 7.22 12.79 8.04
C ARG A 66 6.01 13.07 8.91
N LEU A 67 5.29 12.03 9.28
CA LEU A 67 4.19 12.12 10.23
C LEU A 67 4.68 11.87 11.67
N PRO A 68 4.03 12.48 12.68
CA PRO A 68 4.28 12.14 14.08
C PRO A 68 4.03 10.65 14.36
N GLU A 69 4.86 10.03 15.20
CA GLU A 69 4.77 8.58 15.48
C GLU A 69 3.38 8.14 15.94
N GLU A 70 2.77 8.90 16.85
CA GLU A 70 1.41 8.61 17.36
C GLU A 70 0.34 8.63 16.25
N MET A 71 0.50 9.53 15.27
CA MET A 71 -0.39 9.57 14.10
C MET A 71 -0.17 8.33 13.21
N VAL A 72 1.09 7.92 13.01
CA VAL A 72 1.40 6.70 12.25
C VAL A 72 0.83 5.47 12.94
N LYS A 73 0.94 5.34 14.27
CA LYS A 73 0.33 4.23 15.01
C LYS A 73 -1.19 4.19 14.81
N ALA A 74 -1.88 5.32 14.91
CA ALA A 74 -3.33 5.40 14.69
C ALA A 74 -3.71 4.98 13.26
N ILE A 75 -2.98 5.47 12.25
CA ILE A 75 -3.16 5.09 10.84
C ILE A 75 -2.97 3.57 10.66
N LEU A 76 -1.89 3.01 11.21
CA LEU A 76 -1.59 1.58 11.06
C LEU A 76 -2.64 0.70 11.76
N VAL A 77 -3.22 1.13 12.88
CA VAL A 77 -4.34 0.43 13.51
C VAL A 77 -5.53 0.33 12.55
N GLU A 78 -5.89 1.42 11.86
CA GLU A 78 -6.98 1.42 10.89
C GLU A 78 -6.67 0.59 9.64
N VAL A 79 -5.43 0.65 9.14
CA VAL A 79 -4.97 -0.22 8.04
C VAL A 79 -5.05 -1.70 8.43
N LEU A 80 -4.59 -2.05 9.63
CA LEU A 80 -4.62 -3.43 10.11
C LEU A 80 -6.05 -3.93 10.34
N GLN A 81 -6.96 -3.07 10.81
CA GLN A 81 -8.38 -3.42 10.89
C GLN A 81 -8.95 -3.71 9.49
N ALA A 82 -8.65 -2.87 8.50
CA ALA A 82 -9.06 -3.08 7.11
C ALA A 82 -8.53 -4.40 6.55
N LEU A 83 -7.25 -4.70 6.75
CA LEU A 83 -6.63 -5.93 6.28
C LEU A 83 -7.17 -7.17 7.01
N ASP A 84 -7.40 -7.11 8.32
CA ASP A 84 -8.00 -8.22 9.06
C ASP A 84 -9.39 -8.55 8.51
N PHE A 85 -10.20 -7.53 8.21
CA PHE A 85 -11.49 -7.70 7.54
C PHE A 85 -11.37 -8.35 6.16
N LEU A 86 -10.46 -7.84 5.32
CA LEU A 86 -10.24 -8.37 3.98
C LEU A 86 -9.74 -9.82 4.02
N HIS A 87 -8.77 -10.13 4.87
CA HIS A 87 -8.11 -11.42 4.92
C HIS A 87 -8.99 -12.50 5.56
N THR A 88 -9.72 -12.17 6.62
CA THR A 88 -10.44 -13.17 7.43
C THR A 88 -11.89 -13.38 7.05
N GLU A 89 -12.58 -12.35 6.55
CA GLU A 89 -13.99 -12.45 6.18
C GLU A 89 -14.20 -12.39 4.68
N CYS A 90 -13.51 -11.47 3.99
CA CYS A 90 -13.68 -11.30 2.55
C CYS A 90 -12.84 -12.28 1.73
N GLU A 91 -11.90 -12.99 2.35
CA GLU A 91 -10.90 -13.82 1.67
C GLU A 91 -10.25 -13.08 0.49
N ALA A 92 -9.69 -11.90 0.76
CA ALA A 92 -9.19 -11.00 -0.28
C ALA A 92 -7.83 -10.40 0.09
N ILE A 93 -7.00 -10.11 -0.92
CA ILE A 93 -5.67 -9.51 -0.78
C ILE A 93 -5.66 -8.16 -1.50
N HIS A 94 -5.15 -7.10 -0.86
CA HIS A 94 -5.07 -5.78 -1.48
C HIS A 94 -4.03 -5.73 -2.60
N ALA A 95 -2.83 -6.25 -2.32
CA ALA A 95 -1.68 -6.37 -3.23
C ALA A 95 -1.20 -5.04 -3.85
N ASP A 96 -1.50 -3.93 -3.19
CA ASP A 96 -1.05 -2.57 -3.55
C ASP A 96 -1.18 -1.59 -2.39
N LEU A 97 -0.84 -2.03 -1.18
CA LEU A 97 -0.93 -1.18 0.00
C LEU A 97 0.30 -0.26 0.07
N HIS A 98 0.06 1.05 0.02
CA HIS A 98 1.07 2.10 0.24
C HIS A 98 0.37 3.41 0.61
N PRO A 99 1.08 4.45 1.10
CA PRO A 99 0.48 5.73 1.51
C PRO A 99 -0.39 6.44 0.46
N GLY A 100 -0.20 6.16 -0.82
CA GLY A 100 -1.00 6.75 -1.90
C GLY A 100 -2.42 6.18 -1.99
N ASN A 101 -2.60 4.93 -1.58
CA ASN A 101 -3.89 4.22 -1.59
C ASN A 101 -4.63 4.32 -0.24
N LEU A 102 -4.08 5.10 0.70
CA LEU A 102 -4.67 5.42 1.99
C LEU A 102 -5.21 6.85 1.96
N LEU A 103 -6.53 7.00 1.99
CA LEU A 103 -7.20 8.29 1.93
C LEU A 103 -7.57 8.75 3.35
N ALA A 104 -7.19 9.97 3.71
CA ALA A 104 -7.78 10.65 4.84
C ALA A 104 -9.19 11.12 4.45
N CYS A 105 -10.19 10.77 5.25
CA CYS A 105 -11.57 11.24 5.08
C CYS A 105 -11.99 12.04 6.32
N ALA A 106 -12.91 12.99 6.15
CA ALA A 106 -13.67 13.50 7.29
C ALA A 106 -14.88 12.59 7.55
N ASP A 107 -15.45 12.71 8.73
CA ASP A 107 -16.72 12.07 9.05
C ASP A 107 -17.83 12.49 8.07
N GLU A 108 -18.74 11.54 7.80
CA GLU A 108 -19.80 11.59 6.77
C GLU A 108 -20.77 12.79 6.92
N ASP A 109 -20.77 13.49 8.04
CA ASP A 109 -21.73 14.55 8.38
C ASP A 109 -21.38 15.94 7.84
N GLU A 110 -20.27 16.11 7.13
CA GLU A 110 -19.82 17.44 6.67
C GLU A 110 -19.91 17.64 5.16
N ASN A 111 -21.13 17.77 4.62
CA ASN A 111 -21.36 18.38 3.30
C ASN A 111 -20.69 19.77 3.15
N ASP A 112 -20.38 20.41 4.28
CA ASP A 112 -19.73 21.71 4.35
C ASP A 112 -18.36 21.74 3.66
N ILE A 113 -17.56 20.66 3.69
CA ILE A 113 -16.22 20.69 3.08
C ILE A 113 -16.31 20.77 1.55
N PHE A 114 -17.20 20.01 0.93
CA PHE A 114 -17.42 20.05 -0.52
C PHE A 114 -18.09 21.36 -0.95
N GLN A 115 -18.98 21.91 -0.12
CA GLN A 115 -19.58 23.21 -0.39
C GLN A 115 -18.52 24.33 -0.37
N VAL A 116 -17.61 24.32 0.62
CA VAL A 116 -16.48 25.26 0.68
C VAL A 116 -15.58 25.12 -0.54
N MET A 117 -15.34 23.90 -1.03
CA MET A 117 -14.59 23.69 -2.28
C MET A 117 -15.29 24.32 -3.47
N ASP A 118 -16.58 24.07 -3.63
CA ASP A 118 -17.38 24.62 -4.73
C ASP A 118 -17.34 26.15 -4.73
N ASP A 119 -17.45 26.76 -3.55
CA ASP A 119 -17.43 28.21 -3.42
C ASP A 119 -16.03 28.77 -3.70
N HIS A 120 -14.96 28.14 -3.19
CA HIS A 120 -13.59 28.53 -3.51
C HIS A 120 -13.23 28.35 -5.00
N GLU A 121 -13.75 27.32 -5.66
CA GLU A 121 -13.53 27.08 -7.09
C GLU A 121 -14.29 28.10 -7.95
N LYS A 122 -15.47 28.55 -7.52
CA LYS A 122 -16.18 29.67 -8.17
C LYS A 122 -15.46 31.00 -7.99
N GLU A 123 -14.97 31.28 -6.79
CA GLU A 123 -14.30 32.55 -6.46
C GLU A 123 -12.90 32.66 -7.09
N SER A 124 -12.15 31.57 -7.09
CA SER A 124 -10.77 31.52 -7.59
C SER A 124 -10.54 30.22 -8.35
N PRO A 125 -10.93 30.11 -9.63
CA PRO A 125 -10.85 28.88 -10.40
C PRO A 125 -9.44 28.28 -10.45
N SER A 126 -9.39 26.94 -10.43
CA SER A 126 -8.15 26.18 -10.53
C SER A 126 -7.42 26.47 -11.84
N THR A 127 -6.09 26.47 -11.76
CA THR A 127 -5.25 26.66 -12.95
C THR A 127 -5.58 25.55 -13.95
N ARG A 128 -5.74 25.91 -15.23
CA ARG A 128 -6.13 24.95 -16.27
C ARG A 128 -5.29 25.08 -17.51
N LYS A 129 -5.06 23.95 -18.18
CA LYS A 129 -4.37 23.85 -19.47
C LYS A 129 -5.31 23.21 -20.49
N GLN A 130 -5.64 23.96 -21.54
CA GLN A 130 -6.32 23.39 -22.69
C GLN A 130 -5.32 22.59 -23.52
N VAL A 131 -5.60 21.30 -23.73
CA VAL A 131 -4.74 20.38 -24.48
C VAL A 131 -5.27 20.17 -25.90
N SER A 132 -6.60 20.26 -26.08
CA SER A 132 -7.27 20.24 -27.37
C SER A 132 -8.60 21.01 -27.30
N GLU A 133 -9.33 21.10 -28.42
CA GLU A 133 -10.66 21.72 -28.46
C GLU A 133 -11.65 21.08 -27.47
N ILE A 134 -11.47 19.79 -27.17
CA ILE A 134 -12.39 19.00 -26.32
C ILE A 134 -11.81 18.63 -24.96
N ARG A 135 -10.53 18.94 -24.68
CA ARG A 135 -9.85 18.47 -23.46
C ARG A 135 -9.16 19.62 -22.73
N THR A 136 -9.61 19.85 -21.50
CA THR A 136 -8.97 20.76 -20.54
C THR A 136 -8.53 19.96 -19.32
N ILE A 137 -7.28 20.14 -18.90
CA ILE A 137 -6.74 19.57 -17.68
C ILE A 137 -6.75 20.66 -16.62
N TYR A 138 -7.32 20.36 -15.45
CA TYR A 138 -7.34 21.26 -14.30
C TYR A 138 -6.31 20.78 -13.28
N ALA A 139 -5.61 21.72 -12.65
CA ALA A 139 -4.79 21.42 -11.49
C ALA A 139 -5.72 21.05 -10.33
N SER A 140 -5.45 19.94 -9.66
CA SER A 140 -6.20 19.53 -8.48
C SER A 140 -5.99 20.53 -7.34
N ARG A 141 -7.08 20.89 -6.66
CA ARG A 141 -7.01 21.70 -5.43
C ARG A 141 -6.85 20.76 -4.24
N ALA A 142 -5.78 20.94 -3.47
CA ALA A 142 -5.56 20.16 -2.27
C ALA A 142 -6.60 20.50 -1.19
N LEU A 143 -7.11 19.46 -0.53
CA LEU A 143 -7.94 19.56 0.66
C LEU A 143 -7.08 19.27 1.88
N ILE A 144 -7.16 20.13 2.89
CA ILE A 144 -6.64 19.80 4.21
C ILE A 144 -7.72 18.94 4.88
N PRO A 145 -7.46 17.66 5.17
CA PRO A 145 -8.45 16.79 5.78
C PRO A 145 -8.74 17.30 7.20
N LYS A 146 -10.00 17.20 7.62
CA LYS A 146 -10.32 17.18 9.04
C LYS A 146 -10.07 15.78 9.59
N GLU A 147 -10.03 15.68 10.91
CA GLU A 147 -9.96 14.40 11.60
C GLU A 147 -11.17 13.53 11.22
N GLY A 148 -10.91 12.26 10.96
CA GLY A 148 -11.90 11.29 10.51
C GLY A 148 -11.22 9.97 10.11
N PRO A 149 -12.01 8.95 9.74
CA PRO A 149 -11.50 7.61 9.50
C PRO A 149 -10.62 7.55 8.24
N LEU A 150 -9.62 6.69 8.29
CA LEU A 150 -8.82 6.31 7.14
C LEU A 150 -9.60 5.35 6.25
N LYS A 151 -9.53 5.57 4.93
CA LYS A 151 -10.09 4.66 3.93
C LYS A 151 -8.99 4.05 3.06
N LEU A 152 -8.88 2.73 3.10
CA LEU A 152 -8.16 1.93 2.12
C LEU A 152 -8.92 1.96 0.80
N SER A 153 -8.20 2.23 -0.28
CA SER A 153 -8.76 2.48 -1.61
C SER A 153 -7.88 1.90 -2.71
N ASP A 154 -8.37 1.97 -3.95
CA ASP A 154 -7.72 1.42 -5.15
C ASP A 154 -7.54 -0.10 -5.09
N PHE A 155 -8.59 -0.80 -5.49
CA PHE A 155 -8.59 -2.26 -5.55
C PHE A 155 -8.30 -2.79 -6.96
N GLY A 156 -7.67 -1.98 -7.82
CA GLY A 156 -7.31 -2.36 -9.19
C GLY A 156 -6.33 -3.55 -9.24
N GLU A 157 -5.47 -3.66 -8.22
CA GLU A 157 -4.49 -4.74 -8.09
C GLU A 157 -4.86 -5.81 -7.06
N SER A 158 -6.06 -5.75 -6.49
CA SER A 158 -6.50 -6.73 -5.49
C SER A 158 -6.88 -8.08 -6.06
N ARG A 159 -6.92 -9.10 -5.20
CA ARG A 159 -7.22 -10.50 -5.56
C ARG A 159 -8.27 -11.10 -4.64
N ILE A 160 -9.20 -11.82 -5.26
CA ILE A 160 -10.23 -12.60 -4.57
C ILE A 160 -9.72 -14.02 -4.37
N GLY A 161 -9.82 -14.49 -3.13
CA GLY A 161 -9.34 -15.77 -2.65
C GLY A 161 -8.01 -15.67 -1.89
N PRO A 162 -7.65 -16.73 -1.16
CA PRO A 162 -6.40 -16.80 -0.41
C PRO A 162 -5.16 -17.00 -1.28
N GLY A 163 -5.31 -17.25 -2.58
CA GLY A 163 -4.22 -17.71 -3.45
C GLY A 163 -3.85 -19.20 -3.22
N PRO A 164 -2.59 -19.60 -3.46
CA PRO A 164 -1.48 -18.73 -3.81
C PRO A 164 -1.55 -18.24 -5.26
N TYR A 165 -0.82 -17.17 -5.56
CA TYR A 165 -0.70 -16.57 -6.89
C TYR A 165 0.73 -16.59 -7.39
N GLU A 166 0.94 -16.78 -8.69
CA GLU A 166 2.27 -17.05 -9.29
C GLU A 166 2.74 -15.96 -10.26
N TYR A 167 2.09 -14.81 -10.30
CA TYR A 167 2.48 -13.67 -11.15
C TYR A 167 3.01 -12.51 -10.30
N LYS A 168 3.79 -11.64 -10.94
CA LYS A 168 4.32 -10.43 -10.29
C LYS A 168 3.18 -9.51 -9.85
N ALA A 169 3.23 -9.08 -8.60
CA ALA A 169 2.34 -8.10 -7.99
C ALA A 169 3.16 -7.12 -7.16
N LEU A 170 2.45 -6.18 -6.52
CA LEU A 170 2.97 -5.05 -5.76
C LEU A 170 3.75 -4.03 -6.61
N PRO A 171 3.68 -2.74 -6.25
CA PRO A 171 4.60 -1.73 -6.75
C PRO A 171 6.04 -2.18 -6.51
N MET A 172 6.93 -1.72 -7.39
CA MET A 172 8.34 -2.08 -7.34
C MET A 172 8.90 -1.93 -5.92
N VAL A 173 8.89 -0.72 -5.35
CA VAL A 173 9.51 -0.44 -4.04
C VAL A 173 8.88 -1.25 -2.89
N TYR A 174 7.60 -1.65 -3.03
CA TYR A 174 6.85 -2.43 -2.04
C TYR A 174 6.97 -3.94 -2.25
N ARG A 175 7.65 -4.40 -3.31
CA ARG A 175 7.65 -5.82 -3.69
C ARG A 175 8.32 -6.69 -2.64
N ALA A 176 7.55 -7.63 -2.10
CA ALA A 176 7.99 -8.61 -1.12
C ALA A 176 9.01 -9.61 -1.73
N PRO A 177 9.94 -10.14 -0.91
CA PRO A 177 11.04 -10.96 -1.40
C PRO A 177 10.59 -12.25 -2.08
N GLU A 178 9.52 -12.89 -1.61
CA GLU A 178 8.94 -14.09 -2.22
C GLU A 178 8.48 -13.84 -3.66
N ILE A 179 7.96 -12.66 -3.98
CA ILE A 179 7.57 -12.31 -5.35
C ILE A 179 8.80 -12.14 -6.25
N MET A 180 9.91 -11.60 -5.70
CA MET A 180 11.15 -11.40 -6.47
C MET A 180 11.87 -12.70 -6.79
N ILE A 181 11.72 -13.72 -5.95
CA ILE A 181 12.22 -15.07 -6.24
C ILE A 181 11.14 -16.00 -6.82
N GLU A 182 10.03 -15.42 -7.30
CA GLU A 182 8.93 -16.13 -7.98
C GLU A 182 8.37 -17.31 -7.17
N VAL A 183 8.25 -17.13 -5.86
CA VAL A 183 7.54 -18.04 -4.97
C VAL A 183 6.06 -17.67 -4.96
N PRO A 184 5.14 -18.64 -5.03
CA PRO A 184 3.71 -18.36 -4.97
C PRO A 184 3.34 -17.60 -3.68
N TRP A 185 2.52 -16.56 -3.79
CA TRP A 185 2.25 -15.62 -2.69
C TRP A 185 0.77 -15.54 -2.29
N SER A 186 0.51 -15.05 -1.08
CA SER A 186 -0.81 -14.98 -0.41
C SER A 186 -0.87 -13.75 0.52
N TYR A 187 -1.80 -13.71 1.48
CA TYR A 187 -2.03 -12.62 2.45
C TYR A 187 -0.78 -11.94 3.05
N PRO A 188 0.33 -12.64 3.37
CA PRO A 188 1.50 -12.02 3.99
C PRO A 188 2.18 -10.92 3.16
N VAL A 189 1.85 -10.78 1.87
CA VAL A 189 2.35 -9.67 1.03
C VAL A 189 1.78 -8.33 1.46
N ASP A 190 0.53 -8.28 1.91
CA ASP A 190 -0.05 -7.04 2.44
C ASP A 190 0.60 -6.67 3.78
N ILE A 191 0.95 -7.67 4.59
CA ILE A 191 1.67 -7.44 5.86
C ILE A 191 3.08 -6.90 5.62
N TRP A 192 3.78 -7.38 4.59
CA TRP A 192 5.03 -6.77 4.16
C TRP A 192 4.83 -5.29 3.82
N CYS A 193 3.77 -4.98 3.06
CA CYS A 193 3.42 -3.61 2.70
C CYS A 193 3.06 -2.74 3.92
N VAL A 194 2.51 -3.29 5.00
CA VAL A 194 2.32 -2.57 6.29
C VAL A 194 3.66 -2.11 6.85
N GLY A 195 4.68 -2.97 6.87
CA GLY A 195 6.02 -2.62 7.33
C GLY A 195 6.66 -1.52 6.50
N MET A 196 6.55 -1.62 5.18
CA MET A 196 7.03 -0.60 4.24
C MET A 196 6.29 0.74 4.42
N THR A 197 4.96 0.70 4.55
CA THR A 197 4.12 1.88 4.80
C THR A 197 4.51 2.58 6.10
N ALA A 198 4.79 1.82 7.16
CA ALA A 198 5.21 2.39 8.44
C ALA A 198 6.56 3.13 8.36
N ILE A 199 7.52 2.57 7.61
CA ILE A 199 8.83 3.19 7.34
C ILE A 199 8.63 4.51 6.58
N ASP A 200 7.84 4.46 5.51
CA ASP A 200 7.57 5.63 4.66
C ASP A 200 6.92 6.74 5.47
N LEU A 201 5.82 6.48 6.18
CA LEU A 201 5.09 7.52 6.92
C LEU A 201 5.90 8.17 8.04
N LEU A 202 6.85 7.46 8.65
CA LEU A 202 7.75 8.00 9.68
C LEU A 202 8.92 8.80 9.08
N GLY A 203 9.05 8.84 7.76
CA GLY A 203 10.11 9.55 7.04
C GLY A 203 11.47 8.90 7.23
N PHE A 204 11.52 7.57 7.33
CA PHE A 204 12.77 6.80 7.27
C PHE A 204 13.21 6.59 5.81
N ASP A 205 13.20 7.69 5.05
CA ASP A 205 13.62 7.75 3.66
C ASP A 205 15.00 7.11 3.50
N GLY A 206 15.20 6.34 2.44
CA GLY A 206 16.48 5.68 2.18
C GLY A 206 16.55 4.19 2.55
N MET A 207 15.56 3.64 3.28
CA MET A 207 15.56 2.20 3.62
C MET A 207 15.28 1.30 2.42
N PHE A 208 14.45 1.75 1.49
CA PHE A 208 14.18 1.10 0.21
C PHE A 208 13.93 2.18 -0.83
N ASN A 209 14.89 2.39 -1.73
CA ASN A 209 14.80 3.44 -2.74
C ASN A 209 14.40 2.91 -4.10
N ALA A 210 14.46 1.57 -4.25
CA ALA A 210 14.13 0.81 -5.45
C ALA A 210 14.47 1.57 -6.73
N ASN A 211 15.75 1.56 -7.09
CA ASN A 211 16.27 2.29 -8.23
C ASN A 211 15.51 1.90 -9.52
N GLU A 212 14.51 2.71 -9.88
CA GLU A 212 13.65 2.46 -11.05
C GLU A 212 14.45 2.49 -12.37
N ASN A 213 15.63 3.12 -12.36
CA ASN A 213 16.53 3.15 -13.50
C ASN A 213 17.45 1.92 -13.60
N ALA A 214 17.34 0.95 -12.68
CA ALA A 214 18.14 -0.27 -12.70
C ALA A 214 17.79 -1.22 -13.86
N GLY A 215 16.65 -1.01 -14.53
CA GLY A 215 16.19 -1.87 -15.62
C GLY A 215 16.13 -3.34 -15.18
N ASP A 216 16.81 -4.21 -15.92
CA ASP A 216 16.86 -5.66 -15.64
C ASP A 216 17.55 -6.02 -14.29
N LEU A 217 18.26 -5.08 -13.67
CA LEU A 217 18.91 -5.27 -12.37
C LEU A 217 18.02 -4.86 -11.19
N TYR A 218 16.74 -4.57 -11.45
CA TYR A 218 15.81 -4.10 -10.44
C TYR A 218 15.69 -5.05 -9.25
N GLU A 219 15.35 -6.32 -9.49
CA GLU A 219 15.19 -7.31 -8.42
C GLU A 219 16.48 -7.49 -7.62
N ALA A 220 17.63 -7.49 -8.30
CA ALA A 220 18.92 -7.59 -7.63
C ALA A 220 19.19 -6.36 -6.73
N THR A 221 18.83 -5.17 -7.20
CA THR A 221 18.95 -3.92 -6.44
C THR A 221 18.06 -3.95 -5.20
N HIS A 222 16.79 -4.29 -5.36
CA HIS A 222 15.84 -4.33 -4.25
C HIS A 222 16.20 -5.42 -3.22
N LEU A 223 16.60 -6.61 -3.67
CA LEU A 223 17.10 -7.67 -2.78
C LEU A 223 18.35 -7.23 -2.01
N ALA A 224 19.28 -6.50 -2.62
CA ALA A 224 20.45 -5.98 -1.93
C ALA A 224 20.07 -4.95 -0.85
N GLU A 225 19.04 -4.13 -1.08
CA GLU A 225 18.48 -3.24 -0.05
C GLU A 225 17.84 -4.04 1.10
N ILE A 226 17.05 -5.08 0.80
CA ILE A 226 16.50 -5.98 1.83
C ILE A 226 17.61 -6.63 2.65
N ILE A 227 18.66 -7.14 2.01
CA ILE A 227 19.82 -7.73 2.72
C ILE A 227 20.50 -6.71 3.62
N SER A 228 20.61 -5.44 3.21
CA SER A 228 21.22 -4.39 4.04
C SER A 228 20.45 -4.12 5.34
N VAL A 229 19.14 -4.39 5.36
CA VAL A 229 18.26 -4.13 6.50
C VAL A 229 18.02 -5.40 7.32
N LEU A 230 17.72 -6.52 6.66
CA LEU A 230 17.31 -7.78 7.27
C LEU A 230 18.45 -8.79 7.45
N TYR A 231 19.66 -8.48 6.97
CA TYR A 231 20.76 -9.44 6.79
C TYR A 231 20.43 -10.51 5.72
N PRO A 232 21.39 -11.38 5.35
CA PRO A 232 21.15 -12.41 4.33
C PRO A 232 19.95 -13.30 4.65
N PRO A 233 19.23 -13.79 3.63
CA PRO A 233 18.10 -14.70 3.82
C PRO A 233 18.52 -16.02 4.47
N PRO A 234 17.62 -16.67 5.21
CA PRO A 234 17.83 -18.04 5.68
C PRO A 234 17.85 -19.02 4.49
N ALA A 235 18.50 -20.17 4.67
CA ALA A 235 18.63 -21.19 3.61
C ALA A 235 17.27 -21.75 3.18
N GLU A 236 16.34 -21.83 4.12
CA GLU A 236 14.96 -22.26 3.93
C GLU A 236 14.22 -21.37 2.93
N PHE A 237 14.48 -20.05 2.96
CA PHE A 237 13.88 -19.10 2.00
C PHE A 237 14.43 -19.33 0.58
N LEU A 238 15.75 -19.50 0.46
CA LEU A 238 16.40 -19.79 -0.83
C LEU A 238 15.93 -21.12 -1.44
N ALA A 239 15.57 -22.08 -0.58
CA ALA A 239 15.05 -23.38 -0.99
C ALA A 239 13.60 -23.34 -1.51
N LEU A 240 12.86 -22.23 -1.32
CA LEU A 240 11.48 -22.10 -1.84
C LEU A 240 11.44 -22.03 -3.36
N ASN A 241 12.45 -21.43 -3.99
CA ASN A 241 12.65 -21.44 -5.44
C ASN A 241 14.16 -21.42 -5.76
N PRO A 242 14.83 -22.58 -5.73
CA PRO A 242 16.29 -22.65 -5.88
C PRO A 242 16.77 -22.20 -7.26
N ASP A 243 15.96 -22.38 -8.30
CA ASP A 243 16.32 -22.01 -9.67
C ASP A 243 16.43 -20.49 -9.83
N ILE A 244 15.45 -19.75 -9.32
CA ILE A 244 15.50 -18.27 -9.33
C ILE A 244 16.50 -17.76 -8.30
N ALA A 245 16.55 -18.35 -7.10
CA ALA A 245 17.53 -17.97 -6.08
C ALA A 245 18.98 -18.11 -6.57
N ALA A 246 19.28 -19.13 -7.38
CA ALA A 246 20.59 -19.31 -8.01
C ALA A 246 20.97 -18.18 -8.97
N SER A 247 20.04 -17.32 -9.39
CA SER A 247 20.36 -16.11 -10.15
C SER A 247 21.01 -15.02 -9.28
N PHE A 248 20.80 -15.07 -7.96
CA PHE A 248 21.14 -14.00 -6.99
C PHE A 248 22.19 -14.43 -5.96
N TRP A 249 22.11 -15.66 -5.47
CA TRP A 249 23.02 -16.24 -4.48
C TRP A 249 23.81 -17.42 -5.06
N ASP A 250 24.98 -17.70 -4.47
CA ASP A 250 25.77 -18.90 -4.77
C ASP A 250 25.28 -20.13 -4.01
N GLU A 251 25.90 -21.28 -4.28
CA GLU A 251 25.55 -22.57 -3.67
C GLU A 251 25.68 -22.60 -2.14
N THR A 252 26.38 -21.62 -1.55
CA THR A 252 26.54 -21.48 -0.09
C THR A 252 25.54 -20.50 0.52
N GLY A 253 24.65 -19.92 -0.29
CA GLY A 253 23.69 -18.88 0.12
C GLY A 253 24.30 -17.49 0.22
N LYS A 254 25.50 -17.26 -0.31
CA LYS A 254 26.16 -15.95 -0.29
C LYS A 254 25.77 -15.14 -1.52
N TRP A 255 25.52 -13.85 -1.31
CA TRP A 255 25.22 -12.90 -2.39
C TRP A 255 26.32 -12.89 -3.46
N LYS A 256 25.95 -13.03 -4.73
CA LYS A 256 26.90 -13.08 -5.86
C LYS A 256 27.57 -11.74 -6.20
N GLY A 257 27.13 -10.64 -5.58
CA GLY A 257 27.69 -9.32 -5.86
C GLY A 257 27.23 -8.72 -7.19
N ILE A 258 26.03 -9.11 -7.67
CA ILE A 258 25.40 -8.58 -8.90
C ILE A 258 25.29 -7.05 -8.81
N VAL A 259 24.93 -6.57 -7.63
CA VAL A 259 25.00 -5.17 -7.21
C VAL A 259 25.61 -5.09 -5.80
N PRO A 260 26.23 -3.96 -5.42
CA PRO A 260 26.71 -3.77 -4.05
C PRO A 260 25.54 -3.74 -3.06
N ILE A 261 25.71 -4.38 -1.90
CA ILE A 261 24.80 -4.24 -0.76
C ILE A 261 25.05 -2.85 -0.16
N PRO A 262 24.05 -1.95 -0.10
CA PRO A 262 24.26 -0.62 0.45
C PRO A 262 24.65 -0.67 1.94
N GLU A 263 25.61 0.16 2.35
CA GLU A 263 25.88 0.38 3.76
C GLU A 263 24.80 1.29 4.35
N LYS A 264 23.75 0.69 4.89
CA LYS A 264 22.73 1.42 5.64
C LYS A 264 23.13 1.40 7.11
N SER A 265 23.50 2.56 7.66
CA SER A 265 23.60 2.70 9.12
C SER A 265 22.24 2.34 9.70
N GLN A 266 22.15 1.38 10.62
CA GLN A 266 20.96 1.15 11.45
C GLN A 266 20.70 2.44 12.25
N MET A 267 20.06 3.41 11.61
CA MET A 267 19.82 4.74 12.15
C MET A 267 18.87 4.60 13.32
N GLY A 268 19.39 4.51 14.54
CA GLY A 268 18.74 4.91 15.80
C GLY A 268 17.28 4.53 16.02
N LEU A 269 16.74 3.52 15.32
CA LEU A 269 15.32 3.22 15.34
C LEU A 269 14.90 2.85 16.76
N PRO A 270 13.77 3.36 17.27
CA PRO A 270 13.26 2.96 18.56
C PRO A 270 13.11 1.44 18.63
N LEU A 271 13.58 0.83 19.73
CA LEU A 271 13.57 -0.63 19.87
C LEU A 271 12.16 -1.23 19.72
N GLY A 272 11.11 -0.51 20.16
CA GLY A 272 9.72 -0.90 19.96
C GLY A 272 9.37 -1.01 18.48
N PHE A 273 9.69 0.02 17.69
CA PHE A 273 9.46 0.02 16.25
C PHE A 273 10.25 -1.07 15.52
N VAL A 274 11.51 -1.32 15.89
CA VAL A 274 12.30 -2.43 15.33
C VAL A 274 11.65 -3.79 15.60
N LYS A 275 11.08 -3.98 16.79
CA LYS A 275 10.35 -5.22 17.11
C LYS A 275 9.09 -5.37 16.28
N PHE A 276 8.35 -4.28 16.06
CA PHE A 276 7.20 -4.25 15.15
C PHE A 276 7.61 -4.61 13.71
N LEU A 277 8.65 -3.95 13.17
CA LEU A 277 9.15 -4.23 11.82
C LEU A 277 9.59 -5.68 11.63
N ARG A 278 10.17 -6.32 12.65
CA ARG A 278 10.54 -7.75 12.57
C ARG A 278 9.36 -8.70 12.46
N ARG A 279 8.14 -8.25 12.77
CA ARG A 279 6.91 -9.02 12.61
C ARG A 279 6.26 -8.81 11.23
N THR A 280 6.67 -7.79 10.49
CA THR A 280 6.15 -7.45 9.15
C THR A 280 7.16 -7.72 8.03
N LEU A 281 8.42 -7.34 8.24
CA LEU A 281 9.53 -7.46 7.30
C LEU A 281 10.41 -8.65 7.68
N THR A 282 9.96 -9.85 7.32
CA THR A 282 10.74 -11.08 7.42
C THR A 282 10.81 -11.77 6.05
N TRP A 283 11.91 -12.51 5.84
CA TRP A 283 12.15 -13.29 4.63
C TRP A 283 11.06 -14.34 4.40
N MET A 284 10.70 -15.10 5.44
CA MET A 284 9.72 -16.17 5.33
C MET A 284 8.30 -15.60 5.43
N PRO A 285 7.45 -15.73 4.38
CA PRO A 285 6.10 -15.16 4.41
C PRO A 285 5.26 -15.71 5.57
N GLY A 286 5.42 -16.99 5.90
CA GLY A 286 4.70 -17.66 6.99
C GLY A 286 5.13 -17.26 8.40
N GLU A 287 6.24 -16.51 8.55
CA GLU A 287 6.67 -15.97 9.84
C GLU A 287 6.16 -14.55 10.10
N ARG A 288 5.58 -13.89 9.08
CA ARG A 288 4.95 -12.59 9.24
C ARG A 288 3.68 -12.74 10.09
N ALA A 289 3.48 -11.82 11.02
CA ALA A 289 2.27 -11.78 11.82
C ALA A 289 1.05 -11.47 10.95
N THR A 290 -0.11 -11.99 11.33
CA THR A 290 -1.39 -11.59 10.72
C THR A 290 -1.75 -10.16 11.12
N ALA A 291 -2.67 -9.52 10.37
CA ALA A 291 -3.15 -8.19 10.70
C ALA A 291 -3.73 -8.12 12.13
N LYS A 292 -4.51 -9.14 12.51
CA LYS A 292 -5.06 -9.32 13.86
C LYS A 292 -4.00 -9.38 14.95
N GLU A 293 -2.91 -10.12 14.73
CA GLU A 293 -1.83 -10.25 15.71
C GLU A 293 -0.98 -8.98 15.82
N LEU A 294 -0.94 -8.15 14.78
CA LEU A 294 -0.26 -6.85 14.80
C LEU A 294 -1.09 -5.79 15.52
N LEU A 295 -2.42 -5.83 15.49
CA LEU A 295 -3.27 -4.96 16.32
C LEU A 295 -2.97 -5.08 17.83
N GLU A 296 -2.41 -6.22 18.25
CA GLU A 296 -1.98 -6.50 19.61
C GLU A 296 -0.51 -6.16 19.88
N ASP A 297 0.20 -5.58 18.91
CA ASP A 297 1.63 -5.28 19.05
C ASP A 297 1.90 -4.20 20.11
N PRO A 298 2.87 -4.41 21.02
CA PRO A 298 3.20 -3.44 22.07
C PRO A 298 3.60 -2.06 21.56
N TRP A 299 4.22 -1.95 20.38
CA TRP A 299 4.58 -0.65 19.82
C TRP A 299 3.35 0.14 19.34
N LEU A 300 2.33 -0.56 18.81
CA LEU A 300 1.07 0.10 18.40
C LEU A 300 0.19 0.49 19.59
N LYS A 301 0.27 -0.25 20.71
CA LYS A 301 -0.56 0.00 21.91
C LYS A 301 0.02 0.98 22.92
N GLY A 302 1.33 1.25 22.86
CA GLY A 302 2.04 2.09 23.82
C GLY A 302 2.33 3.47 23.26
#